data_AF-A0A973MZ50-F1
#
_entry.id   AF-A0A973MZ50-F1
#
_cell.length_a   1.000
_cell.length_b   1.000
_cell.length_c   1.000
_cell.angle_alpha   90.00
_cell.angle_beta   90.00
_cell.angle_gamma   90.00
#
_symmetry.space_group_name_H-M   'P 1'
#
loop_
_entity.id
_entity.type
_entity.pdbx_description
1 polymer ?
#
loop_
_entity_poly.entity_id
_entity_poly.type
_entity_poly.pdbx_seq_one_letter_code
_entity_poly.pdbx_strand_id
1 'polypeptide(L)'
;MSWSFLLTSLIVVASPGTGVLYTLAAALTRGSRASLAAAFGCTLGIVPHICAAMLGLAAVLHTSALAFAALKWGGVLYLLYMSWQALRETGALAVEGKIEERSIGRVIVTGFLINILNPKLSIFFLAFLPQF
;
A
#
# COMPACT_ATOMS: atom_id res chain seq x y z
N MET A 1 17.72 -19.89 4.01
CA MET A 1 17.27 -18.56 3.52
C MET A 1 18.23 -18.13 2.43
N SER A 2 17.78 -17.91 1.19
CA SER A 2 18.69 -17.51 0.10
C SER A 2 19.05 -16.03 0.20
N TRP A 3 20.26 -15.66 -0.25
CA TRP A 3 20.70 -14.25 -0.27
C TRP A 3 19.75 -13.34 -1.07
N SER A 4 19.14 -13.85 -2.14
CA SER A 4 18.14 -13.12 -2.92
C SER A 4 16.88 -12.79 -2.11
N PHE A 5 16.44 -13.68 -1.21
CA PHE A 5 15.32 -13.40 -0.32
C PHE A 5 15.64 -12.27 0.66
N LEU A 6 16.83 -12.28 1.27
CA LEU A 6 17.27 -11.23 2.20
C LEU A 6 17.34 -9.86 1.51
N LEU A 7 17.98 -9.78 0.33
CA LEU A 7 18.07 -8.55 -0.46
C LEU A 7 16.71 -8.02 -0.88
N THR A 8 15.84 -8.90 -1.40
CA THR A 8 14.49 -8.49 -1.84
C THR A 8 13.64 -8.02 -0.67
N SER A 9 13.69 -8.72 0.46
CA SER A 9 12.95 -8.36 1.67
C SER A 9 13.42 -7.02 2.25
N LEU A 10 14.73 -6.77 2.27
CA LEU A 10 15.31 -5.50 2.73
C LEU A 10 14.83 -4.32 1.88
N ILE A 11 14.85 -4.45 0.56
CA ILE A 11 14.39 -3.40 -0.37
C ILE A 11 12.90 -3.09 -0.16
N VAL A 12 12.08 -4.13 0.01
CA VAL A 12 10.64 -3.99 0.21
C VAL A 12 10.32 -3.33 1.55
N VAL A 13 11.01 -3.73 2.63
CA VAL A 13 10.80 -3.17 3.97
C VAL A 13 11.32 -1.73 4.09
N ALA A 14 12.43 -1.41 3.42
CA ALA A 14 13.05 -0.08 3.50
C ALA A 14 12.29 1.01 2.71
N SER A 15 11.38 0.64 1.80
CA SER A 15 10.61 1.60 1.00
C SER A 15 9.30 1.98 1.71
N PRO A 16 9.24 3.12 2.43
CA PRO A 16 8.03 3.52 3.13
C PRO A 16 6.88 3.73 2.14
N GLY A 17 5.76 3.03 2.38
CA GLY A 17 4.53 3.24 1.62
C GLY A 17 3.81 4.53 2.01
N THR A 18 2.84 4.93 1.21
CA THR A 18 1.95 6.08 1.47
C THR A 18 1.26 6.00 2.84
N GLY A 19 0.85 4.81 3.27
CA GLY A 19 0.28 4.59 4.60
C GLY A 19 1.27 4.85 5.74
N VAL A 20 2.55 4.50 5.56
CA VAL A 20 3.64 4.76 6.53
C VAL A 20 3.97 6.25 6.58
N LEU A 21 4.02 6.92 5.43
CA LEU A 21 4.23 8.37 5.36
C LEU A 21 3.08 9.13 6.06
N TYR A 22 1.84 8.71 5.85
CA TYR A 22 0.68 9.32 6.49
C TYR A 22 0.66 9.11 8.02
N THR A 23 0.98 7.91 8.51
CA THR A 23 1.05 7.66 9.97
C THR A 23 2.20 8.40 10.64
N LEU A 24 3.35 8.55 9.96
CA LEU A 24 4.46 9.38 10.41
C LEU A 24 4.07 10.86 10.43
N ALA A 25 3.43 11.37 9.37
CA ALA A 25 2.95 12.74 9.34
C ALA A 25 1.94 13.00 10.49
N ALA A 26 1.01 12.07 10.74
CA ALA A 26 0.07 12.17 11.85
C ALA A 26 0.77 12.12 13.23
N ALA A 27 1.81 11.31 13.38
CA ALA A 27 2.62 11.27 14.61
C ALA A 27 3.34 12.60 14.87
N LEU A 28 3.99 13.15 13.84
CA LEU A 28 4.79 14.38 13.93
C LEU A 28 3.92 15.64 14.10
N THR A 29 2.71 15.66 13.53
CA THR A 29 1.84 16.86 13.54
C THR A 29 0.75 16.83 14.61
N ARG A 30 0.30 15.64 15.05
CA ARG A 30 -0.92 15.47 15.86
C ARG A 30 -0.76 14.48 17.02
N GLY A 31 0.44 13.95 17.24
CA GLY A 31 0.77 13.07 18.36
C GLY A 31 0.34 11.60 18.18
N SER A 32 0.61 10.81 19.22
CA SER A 32 0.48 9.34 19.19
C SER A 32 -0.95 8.84 18.97
N ARG A 33 -1.95 9.51 19.53
CA ARG A 33 -3.38 9.14 19.36
C ARG A 33 -3.83 9.27 17.90
N ALA A 34 -3.44 10.34 17.22
CA ALA A 34 -3.75 10.54 15.81
C ALA A 34 -2.97 9.55 14.92
N SER A 35 -1.72 9.24 15.27
CA SER A 35 -0.94 8.21 14.59
C SER A 35 -1.58 6.82 14.70
N LEU A 36 -2.09 6.43 15.89
CA LEU A 36 -2.77 5.16 16.08
C LEU A 36 -4.07 5.08 15.27
N ALA A 37 -4.84 6.17 15.23
CA ALA A 37 -6.04 6.28 14.42
C ALA A 37 -5.73 6.22 12.91
N ALA A 38 -4.66 6.88 12.47
CA ALA A 38 -4.18 6.81 11.09
C ALA A 38 -3.77 5.38 10.73
N ALA A 39 -3.02 4.71 11.61
CA ALA A 39 -2.58 3.32 11.41
C ALA A 39 -3.79 2.37 11.32
N PHE A 40 -4.78 2.55 12.20
CA PHE A 40 -6.01 1.76 12.17
C PHE A 40 -6.79 1.97 10.86
N GLY A 41 -6.98 3.22 10.43
CA GLY A 41 -7.62 3.53 9.15
C GLY A 41 -6.86 2.92 7.97
N CYS A 42 -5.53 3.04 7.96
CA CYS A 42 -4.67 2.43 6.95
C CYS A 42 -4.85 0.92 6.87
N THR A 43 -4.84 0.23 8.01
CA THR A 43 -5.03 -1.22 8.10
C THR A 43 -6.41 -1.65 7.60
N LEU A 44 -7.47 -0.91 7.94
CA LEU A 44 -8.80 -1.19 7.40
C LEU A 44 -8.84 -1.08 5.87
N GLY A 45 -8.08 -0.15 5.27
CA GLY A 45 -7.99 -0.01 3.83
C GLY A 45 -7.28 -1.17 3.12
N ILE A 46 -6.51 -1.98 3.84
CA ILE A 46 -5.83 -3.17 3.31
C ILE A 46 -6.81 -4.34 3.13
N VAL A 47 -7.81 -4.47 4.01
CA VAL A 47 -8.73 -5.61 4.01
C VAL A 47 -9.46 -5.79 2.67
N PRO A 48 -10.07 -4.74 2.06
CA PRO A 48 -10.71 -4.86 0.75
C PRO A 48 -9.73 -5.30 -0.35
N HIS A 49 -8.47 -4.87 -0.31
CA HIS A 49 -7.46 -5.28 -1.29
C HIS A 49 -7.14 -6.77 -1.19
N ILE A 50 -6.97 -7.28 0.03
CA ILE A 50 -6.71 -8.71 0.25
C ILE A 50 -7.93 -9.53 -0.21
N CYS A 51 -9.14 -9.12 0.15
CA CYS A 51 -10.36 -9.79 -0.30
C CYS A 51 -10.48 -9.79 -1.83
N ALA A 52 -10.27 -8.64 -2.48
CA ALA A 52 -10.31 -8.52 -3.94
C ALA A 52 -9.23 -9.36 -4.62
N ALA A 53 -8.01 -9.37 -4.08
CA ALA A 53 -6.91 -10.17 -4.60
C ALA A 53 -7.19 -11.67 -4.46
N MET A 54 -7.70 -12.13 -3.32
CA MET A 54 -8.05 -13.54 -3.11
C MET A 54 -9.18 -14.00 -4.04
N LEU A 55 -10.28 -13.22 -4.12
CA LEU A 55 -11.42 -13.54 -4.98
C LEU A 55 -11.07 -13.45 -6.47
N GLY A 56 -10.33 -12.40 -6.86
CA GLY A 56 -9.89 -12.18 -8.24
C GLY A 56 -8.88 -13.22 -8.69
N LEU A 57 -7.95 -13.62 -7.81
CA LEU A 57 -6.98 -14.68 -8.11
C LEU A 57 -7.67 -16.03 -8.32
N ALA A 58 -8.65 -16.38 -7.47
CA ALA A 58 -9.43 -17.60 -7.65
C ALA A 58 -10.16 -17.62 -9.01
N ALA A 59 -10.74 -16.49 -9.42
CA ALA A 59 -11.41 -16.36 -10.72
C ALA A 59 -10.44 -16.45 -11.91
N VAL A 60 -9.25 -15.85 -11.81
CA VAL A 60 -8.23 -15.88 -12.88
C VAL A 60 -7.59 -17.27 -13.01
N LEU A 61 -7.30 -17.94 -11.89
CA LEU A 61 -6.75 -19.30 -11.88
C LEU A 61 -7.72 -20.32 -12.52
N HIS A 62 -9.03 -20.12 -12.36
CA HIS A 62 -10.04 -20.98 -12.97
C HIS A 62 -10.22 -20.73 -14.48
N THR A 63 -9.79 -19.58 -15.01
CA THR A 63 -10.08 -19.18 -16.40
C THR A 63 -8.92 -19.39 -17.38
N SER A 64 -7.67 -19.07 -17.04
CA SER A 64 -6.53 -19.32 -17.94
C SER A 64 -5.14 -19.07 -17.31
N ALA A 65 -4.19 -19.98 -17.57
CA ALA A 65 -2.78 -19.81 -17.22
C ALA A 65 -2.11 -18.62 -17.93
N LEU A 66 -2.54 -18.27 -19.14
CA LEU A 66 -1.99 -17.13 -19.90
C LEU A 66 -2.41 -15.79 -19.28
N ALA A 67 -3.70 -15.66 -18.90
CA ALA A 67 -4.22 -14.47 -18.23
C ALA A 67 -3.50 -14.22 -16.90
N PHE A 68 -3.23 -15.28 -16.15
CA PHE A 68 -2.45 -15.21 -14.94
C PHE A 68 -1.00 -14.72 -15.17
N ALA A 69 -0.32 -15.25 -16.19
CA ALA A 69 1.04 -14.82 -16.52
C ALA A 69 1.10 -13.34 -16.93
N ALA A 70 0.14 -12.88 -17.73
CA ALA A 70 0.04 -11.47 -18.14
C ALA A 70 -0.20 -10.54 -16.93
N LEU A 71 -1.10 -10.93 -16.03
CA LEU A 71 -1.39 -10.21 -14.79
C LEU A 71 -0.13 -10.10 -13.90
N LYS A 72 0.62 -11.19 -13.77
CA LYS A 72 1.86 -11.23 -12.99
C LYS A 72 2.91 -10.25 -13.53
N TRP A 73 3.20 -10.33 -14.82
CA TRP A 73 4.19 -9.45 -15.45
C TRP A 73 3.73 -8.00 -15.49
N GLY A 74 2.43 -7.75 -15.71
CA GLY A 74 1.84 -6.42 -15.61
C GLY A 74 1.98 -5.83 -14.21
N GLY A 75 1.78 -6.64 -13.16
CA GLY A 75 1.97 -6.22 -11.78
C GLY A 75 3.42 -5.83 -11.47
N VAL A 76 4.38 -6.61 -11.96
CA VAL A 76 5.82 -6.28 -11.82
C VAL A 76 6.16 -4.95 -12.49
N LEU A 77 5.75 -4.75 -13.76
CA LEU A 77 5.97 -3.50 -14.49
C LEU A 77 5.34 -2.31 -13.77
N TYR A 78 4.14 -2.49 -13.23
CA TYR A 78 3.45 -1.45 -12.48
C TYR A 78 4.16 -1.09 -11.18
N LEU A 79 4.66 -2.08 -10.43
CA LEU A 79 5.44 -1.83 -9.22
C LEU A 79 6.75 -1.11 -9.52
N LEU A 80 7.42 -1.42 -10.64
CA LEU A 80 8.58 -0.66 -11.11
C LEU A 80 8.22 0.78 -11.46
N TYR A 81 7.11 1.00 -12.16
CA TYR A 81 6.60 2.34 -12.47
C TYR A 81 6.28 3.14 -11.19
N MET A 82 5.59 2.54 -10.22
CA MET A 82 5.30 3.18 -8.93
C MET A 82 6.56 3.48 -8.12
N SER A 83 7.56 2.59 -8.18
CA SER A 83 8.85 2.82 -7.51
C SER A 83 9.59 3.99 -8.15
N TRP A 84 9.55 4.09 -9.49
CA TRP A 84 10.10 5.22 -10.23
C TRP A 84 9.36 6.54 -9.92
N GLN A 85 8.03 6.53 -9.84
CA GLN A 85 7.27 7.70 -9.41
C GLN A 85 7.60 8.11 -7.98
N ALA A 86 7.70 7.17 -7.04
CA ALA A 86 8.06 7.46 -5.65
C ALA A 86 9.46 8.10 -5.52
N LEU A 87 10.40 7.75 -6.42
CA LEU A 87 11.73 8.38 -6.48
C LEU A 87 11.70 9.80 -7.10
N ARG A 88 10.69 10.10 -7.94
CA ARG A 88 10.52 11.42 -8.59
C ARG A 88 9.66 12.38 -7.79
N GLU A 89 8.75 11.88 -6.97
CA GLU A 89 7.90 12.69 -6.10
C GLU A 89 8.73 13.29 -4.94
N THR A 90 9.18 14.52 -5.14
CA THR A 90 9.84 15.34 -4.10
C THR A 90 8.83 16.04 -3.18
N GLY A 91 7.54 16.01 -3.51
CA GLY A 91 6.50 16.82 -2.88
C GLY A 91 5.46 16.10 -2.03
N ALA A 92 5.49 14.76 -1.91
CA ALA A 92 4.48 14.02 -1.15
C ALA A 92 4.48 14.31 0.38
N LEU A 93 5.55 14.94 0.87
CA LEU A 93 5.69 15.42 2.26
C LEU A 93 5.32 16.90 2.44
N ALA A 94 4.79 17.58 1.42
CA ALA A 94 4.24 18.92 1.58
C ALA A 94 2.95 18.85 2.40
N VAL A 95 3.10 18.90 3.72
CA VAL A 95 1.98 19.16 4.64
C VAL A 95 1.64 20.65 4.53
N GLU A 96 1.10 21.05 3.38
CA GLU A 96 0.51 22.36 3.19
C GLU A 96 -0.95 22.30 3.65
N GLY A 97 -1.14 22.59 4.92
CA GLY A 97 -2.48 22.72 5.47
C GLY A 97 -2.40 23.14 6.93
N LYS A 98 -3.04 24.27 7.24
CA LYS A 98 -3.28 24.71 8.62
C LYS A 98 -3.69 23.52 9.47
N ILE A 99 -3.06 23.38 10.65
CA ILE A 99 -3.36 22.33 11.62
C ILE A 99 -4.75 22.63 12.21
N GLU A 100 -5.81 22.33 11.46
CA GLU A 100 -7.15 22.22 12.02
C GLU A 100 -7.22 20.90 12.79
N GLU A 101 -7.77 20.98 14.00
CA GLU A 101 -8.14 19.83 14.83
C GLU A 101 -9.14 18.96 14.06
N ARG A 102 -8.64 18.06 13.21
CA ARG A 102 -9.50 17.05 12.58
C ARG A 102 -9.85 16.01 13.64
N SER A 103 -11.12 15.68 13.74
CA SER A 103 -11.61 14.60 14.58
C SER A 103 -10.89 13.29 14.26
N ILE A 104 -10.72 12.44 15.28
CA ILE A 104 -10.09 11.10 15.15
C ILE A 104 -10.77 10.28 14.05
N GLY A 105 -12.10 10.36 13.93
CA GLY A 105 -12.84 9.68 12.86
C GLY A 105 -12.42 10.11 11.46
N ARG A 106 -12.15 11.41 11.24
CA ARG A 106 -11.67 11.91 9.94
C ARG A 106 -10.25 11.42 9.63
N VAL A 107 -9.41 11.26 10.65
CA VAL A 107 -8.06 10.69 10.50
C VAL A 107 -8.13 9.22 10.05
N ILE A 108 -9.06 8.44 10.63
CA ILE A 108 -9.33 7.04 10.25
C ILE A 108 -9.82 6.96 8.80
N VAL A 109 -10.85 7.74 8.44
CA VAL A 109 -11.40 7.75 7.07
C VAL A 109 -10.34 8.17 6.05
N THR A 110 -9.51 9.16 6.39
CA THR A 110 -8.42 9.60 5.50
C THR A 110 -7.39 8.48 5.31
N GLY A 111 -6.98 7.80 6.39
CA GLY A 111 -6.04 6.66 6.30
C GLY A 111 -6.61 5.48 5.50
N PHE A 112 -7.90 5.20 5.67
CA PHE A 112 -8.64 4.20 4.88
C PHE A 112 -8.66 4.56 3.40
N LEU A 113 -9.04 5.80 3.07
CA LEU A 113 -9.09 6.27 1.69
C LEU A 113 -7.71 6.28 1.03
N ILE A 114 -6.67 6.70 1.75
CA ILE A 114 -5.29 6.66 1.25
C ILE A 114 -4.88 5.24 0.87
N ASN A 115 -5.24 4.23 1.67
CA ASN A 115 -4.86 2.85 1.38
C ASN A 115 -5.77 2.20 0.34
N ILE A 116 -7.09 2.40 0.40
CA ILE A 116 -8.01 1.77 -0.57
C ILE A 116 -7.80 2.32 -1.98
N LEU A 117 -7.48 3.61 -2.12
CA LEU A 117 -7.14 4.25 -3.39
C LEU A 117 -5.68 4.02 -3.79
N ASN A 118 -4.93 3.18 -3.05
CA ASN A 118 -3.55 2.88 -3.37
C ASN A 118 -3.44 1.64 -4.29
N PRO A 119 -3.26 1.81 -5.60
CA PRO A 119 -3.15 0.68 -6.53
C PRO A 119 -1.88 -0.17 -6.32
N LYS A 120 -0.85 0.36 -5.64
CA LYS A 120 0.37 -0.41 -5.29
C LYS A 120 0.01 -1.59 -4.40
N LEU A 121 -0.91 -1.42 -3.45
CA LEU A 121 -1.32 -2.49 -2.54
C LEU A 121 -2.06 -3.60 -3.28
N SER A 122 -3.07 -3.28 -4.09
CA SER A 122 -3.82 -4.28 -4.85
C SER A 122 -2.91 -5.14 -5.72
N ILE A 123 -1.99 -4.49 -6.44
CA ILE A 123 -1.08 -5.15 -7.37
C ILE A 123 0.02 -5.92 -6.62
N PHE A 124 0.52 -5.38 -5.52
CA PHE A 124 1.46 -6.10 -4.65
C PHE A 124 0.81 -7.38 -4.12
N PHE A 125 -0.39 -7.30 -3.57
CA PHE A 125 -1.11 -8.48 -3.09
C PHE A 125 -1.36 -9.47 -4.22
N LEU A 126 -1.76 -9.01 -5.41
CA LEU A 126 -1.96 -9.90 -6.55
C LEU A 126 -0.68 -10.62 -7.02
N ALA A 127 0.46 -9.94 -6.95
CA ALA A 127 1.76 -10.49 -7.38
C ALA A 127 2.41 -11.39 -6.32
N PHE A 128 2.22 -11.08 -5.03
CA PHE A 128 2.86 -11.74 -3.89
C PHE A 128 1.95 -12.64 -3.07
N LEU A 129 0.62 -12.65 -3.31
CA LEU A 129 -0.27 -13.59 -2.63
C LEU A 129 0.26 -15.00 -2.87
N PRO A 130 0.31 -15.85 -1.84
CA PRO A 130 0.67 -17.24 -2.01
C PRO A 130 -0.22 -17.83 -3.10
N GLN A 131 0.42 -18.28 -4.16
CA GLN A 131 -0.28 -18.86 -5.30
C GLN A 131 -0.76 -20.27 -4.97
N PHE A 132 -0.30 -20.83 -3.82
CA PHE A 132 -0.64 -22.11 -3.19
C PHE A 132 -0.29 -22.02 -1.69
#